data_AF-A0A0W0VYF1-F1
#
_entry.id   AF-A0A0W0VYF1-F1
#
_cell.length_a   1.000
_cell.length_b   1.000
_cell.length_c   1.000
_cell.angle_alpha   90.00
_cell.angle_beta   90.00
_cell.angle_gamma   90.00
#
_symmetry.space_group_name_H-M   'P 1'
#
loop_
_entity.id
_entity.type
_entity.pdbx_description
1 polymer ?
#
loop_
_entity_poly.entity_id
_entity_poly.type
_entity_poly.pdbx_seq_one_letter_code
_entity_poly.pdbx_strand_id
1 'polypeptide(L)'
;MTLPPFDKSIYWKEYQIETPCFRLTSLEKADMSPYLTHITGRNEILNILKGPKKNKGLLKAALPEVSKSKWYDQAIVCFTETPLFALDAFRYLSYHRWQKDWRFGIGFSKEKLVNKNVRPVLYVDSAIIAKMKELENSLPSDPEERDRNNGPRLANELILLIKPLIFPLLENEEKQGFMWEREWRYGNLGDFEFDYNDIEIICCPKEEREAIANILGDAIENINFIETWTQYDAIKKFLKSREPCWEEKIRKCEKEELDKLKIELKVELHKLTAYKEYILTLQKEENGIQEQINRLSSEIVGIERIISELIEKN
;
A
#
# COMPACT_ATOMS: atom_id res chain seq x y z
N MET A 1 -4.32 15.48 -2.32
CA MET A 1 -4.76 16.87 -2.09
C MET A 1 -4.07 17.74 -3.13
N THR A 2 -4.82 18.44 -3.96
CA THR A 2 -4.30 19.60 -4.69
C THR A 2 -4.11 20.72 -3.68
N LEU A 3 -2.91 21.31 -3.64
CA LEU A 3 -2.67 22.50 -2.83
C LEU A 3 -3.69 23.59 -3.20
N PRO A 4 -4.17 24.39 -2.22
CA PRO A 4 -5.02 25.52 -2.54
C PRO A 4 -4.31 26.46 -3.53
N PRO A 5 -5.04 27.13 -4.44
CA PRO A 5 -4.45 28.13 -5.31
C PRO A 5 -3.79 29.22 -4.45
N PHE A 6 -2.72 29.83 -4.97
CA PHE A 6 -1.98 30.87 -4.27
C PHE A 6 -2.91 31.99 -3.79
N ASP A 7 -3.01 32.14 -2.47
CA ASP A 7 -3.77 33.18 -1.78
C ASP A 7 -2.82 33.97 -0.88
N LYS A 8 -2.88 35.30 -0.96
CA LYS A 8 -2.01 36.21 -0.18
C LYS A 8 -2.35 36.24 1.32
N SER A 9 -3.51 35.71 1.70
CA SER A 9 -3.96 35.56 3.09
C SER A 9 -3.47 34.26 3.75
N ILE A 10 -2.92 33.34 2.97
CA ILE A 10 -2.40 32.05 3.45
C ILE A 10 -0.91 32.16 3.73
N TYR A 11 -0.50 31.98 4.99
CA TYR A 11 0.91 31.96 5.34
C TYR A 11 1.45 30.53 5.10
N TRP A 12 2.37 30.37 4.13
CA TRP A 12 2.93 29.05 3.75
C TRP A 12 3.41 28.19 4.94
N LYS A 13 3.86 28.83 6.01
CA LYS A 13 4.34 28.17 7.24
C LYS A 13 3.24 27.41 7.98
N GLU A 14 1.97 27.78 7.79
CA GLU A 14 0.80 27.10 8.37
C GLU A 14 0.47 25.78 7.64
N TYR A 15 1.04 25.58 6.45
CA TYR A 15 0.89 24.39 5.62
C TYR A 15 2.23 23.66 5.43
N GLN A 16 3.25 24.07 6.18
CA GLN A 16 4.55 23.44 6.17
C GLN A 16 4.43 22.07 6.85
N ILE A 17 4.67 21.04 6.06
CA ILE A 17 4.77 19.68 6.58
C ILE A 17 6.13 19.55 7.29
N GLU A 18 6.13 19.70 8.61
CA GLU A 18 7.31 19.49 9.46
C GLU A 18 7.53 18.00 9.78
N THR A 19 6.51 17.17 9.55
CA THR A 19 6.55 15.73 9.70
C THR A 19 7.62 15.14 8.75
N PRO A 20 8.61 14.37 9.27
CA PRO A 20 9.62 13.72 8.43
C PRO A 20 8.99 12.88 7.31
N CYS A 21 9.60 12.87 6.12
CA CYS A 21 9.06 12.22 4.91
C CYS A 21 8.52 10.79 5.12
N PHE A 22 9.18 9.99 5.96
CA PHE A 22 8.78 8.60 6.23
C PHE A 22 7.70 8.44 7.30
N ARG A 23 7.34 9.52 8.00
CA ARG A 23 6.26 9.59 8.99
C ARG A 23 4.99 10.25 8.45
N LEU A 24 5.03 10.71 7.19
CA LEU A 24 3.88 11.32 6.53
C LEU A 24 2.71 10.34 6.46
N THR A 25 1.58 10.78 7.02
CA THR A 25 0.32 10.06 6.92
C THR A 25 -0.30 10.21 5.53
N SER A 26 -1.28 9.36 5.22
CA SER A 26 -2.10 9.50 4.00
C SER A 26 -2.93 10.79 3.97
N LEU A 27 -3.04 11.51 5.09
CA LEU A 27 -3.64 12.85 5.15
C LEU A 27 -2.62 13.91 4.71
N GLU A 28 -1.38 13.86 5.19
CA GLU A 28 -0.32 14.84 4.86
C GLU A 28 0.26 14.62 3.45
N LYS A 29 0.27 13.37 2.98
CA LYS A 29 0.64 13.02 1.61
C LYS A 29 -0.35 11.99 1.08
N ALA A 30 -1.36 12.49 0.38
CA ALA A 30 -2.49 11.73 -0.17
C ALA A 30 -2.14 10.56 -1.11
N ASP A 31 -0.85 10.31 -1.36
CA ASP A 31 -0.39 9.28 -2.30
C ASP A 31 0.13 8.01 -1.59
N MET A 32 0.56 8.04 -0.31
CA MET A 32 1.26 6.89 0.28
C MET A 32 1.02 6.73 1.79
N SER A 33 0.70 5.51 2.25
CA SER A 33 0.56 5.21 3.68
C SER A 33 1.93 5.27 4.40
N PRO A 34 2.02 5.56 5.71
CA PRO A 34 3.30 5.57 6.44
C PRO A 34 3.88 4.16 6.67
N TYR A 35 3.25 3.14 6.09
CA TYR A 35 3.56 1.73 6.30
C TYR A 35 4.11 1.10 5.03
N LEU A 36 4.95 0.08 5.19
CA LEU A 36 5.24 -0.89 4.12
C LEU A 36 4.62 -2.21 4.52
N THR A 37 3.91 -2.83 3.60
CA THR A 37 3.16 -4.06 3.86
C THR A 37 3.78 -5.21 3.08
N HIS A 38 4.09 -6.31 3.76
CA HIS A 38 4.36 -7.57 3.11
C HIS A 38 3.04 -8.31 2.87
N ILE A 39 2.61 -8.40 1.61
CA ILE A 39 1.38 -9.09 1.23
C ILE A 39 1.64 -10.60 1.17
N THR A 40 0.74 -11.38 1.74
CA THR A 40 0.91 -12.82 1.90
C THR A 40 -0.44 -13.56 1.87
N GLY A 41 -0.38 -14.89 1.93
CA GLY A 41 -1.55 -15.75 2.00
C GLY A 41 -1.95 -16.11 3.43
N ARG A 42 -3.11 -16.75 3.57
CA ARG A 42 -3.70 -17.13 4.87
C ARG A 42 -2.80 -18.03 5.71
N ASN A 43 -2.22 -19.05 5.11
CA ASN A 43 -1.41 -20.02 5.85
C ASN A 43 -0.01 -19.46 6.10
N GLU A 44 0.47 -18.66 5.17
CA GLU A 44 1.77 -18.02 5.19
C GLU A 44 1.88 -17.01 6.32
N ILE A 45 0.85 -16.17 6.57
CA ILE A 45 0.89 -15.21 7.67
C ILE A 45 1.09 -15.91 9.03
N LEU A 46 0.43 -17.04 9.27
CA LEU A 46 0.58 -17.77 10.54
C LEU A 46 2.00 -18.34 10.69
N ASN A 47 2.59 -18.82 9.59
CA ASN A 47 3.96 -19.35 9.59
C ASN A 47 4.99 -18.24 9.79
N ILE A 48 4.78 -17.08 9.15
CA ILE A 48 5.60 -15.89 9.31
C ILE A 48 5.59 -15.44 10.77
N LEU A 49 4.40 -15.34 11.37
CA LEU A 49 4.26 -14.87 12.75
C LEU A 49 4.85 -15.85 13.75
N LYS A 50 4.65 -17.17 13.60
CA LYS A 50 5.24 -18.17 14.51
C LYS A 50 6.77 -18.09 14.57
N GLY A 51 7.40 -17.79 13.43
CA GLY A 51 8.84 -17.65 13.30
C GLY A 51 9.66 -18.83 13.85
N PRO A 52 10.99 -18.70 13.90
CA PRO A 52 11.88 -19.69 14.52
C PRO A 52 12.13 -19.43 16.01
N LYS A 53 11.79 -18.25 16.52
CA LYS A 53 12.10 -17.79 17.88
C LYS A 53 10.85 -17.20 18.54
N LYS A 54 10.77 -17.30 19.86
CA LYS A 54 9.67 -16.73 20.65
C LYS A 54 9.59 -15.21 20.44
N ASN A 55 8.37 -14.70 20.23
CA ASN A 55 8.05 -13.28 20.02
C ASN A 55 8.70 -12.63 18.79
N LYS A 56 9.10 -13.45 17.81
CA LYS A 56 9.71 -12.99 16.56
C LYS A 56 9.08 -13.65 15.37
N GLY A 57 8.80 -12.86 14.34
CA GLY A 57 8.40 -13.35 13.04
C GLY A 57 9.57 -13.44 12.06
N LEU A 58 9.37 -14.19 10.98
CA LEU A 58 10.36 -14.37 9.92
C LEU A 58 9.71 -14.32 8.54
N LEU A 59 10.14 -13.36 7.72
CA LEU A 59 9.85 -13.36 6.28
C LEU A 59 10.98 -14.07 5.55
N LYS A 60 10.66 -15.17 4.88
CA LYS A 60 11.65 -15.91 4.09
C LYS A 60 11.92 -15.20 2.77
N ALA A 61 13.19 -15.08 2.42
CA ALA A 61 13.59 -14.58 1.12
C ALA A 61 13.17 -15.57 0.02
N ALA A 62 12.68 -15.04 -1.10
CA ALA A 62 12.27 -15.84 -2.25
C ALA A 62 12.75 -15.20 -3.55
N LEU A 63 12.95 -16.02 -4.58
CA LEU A 63 13.21 -15.52 -5.92
C LEU A 63 11.94 -14.85 -6.47
N PRO A 64 12.02 -13.61 -6.99
CA PRO A 64 10.86 -12.91 -7.53
C PRO A 64 10.23 -13.66 -8.71
N GLU A 65 8.91 -13.81 -8.76
CA GLU A 65 8.25 -14.50 -9.89
C GLU A 65 8.49 -13.83 -11.25
N VAL A 66 8.81 -12.53 -11.25
CA VAL A 66 9.13 -11.72 -12.44
C VAL A 66 10.55 -12.01 -12.96
N SER A 67 11.40 -12.69 -12.17
CA SER A 67 12.77 -13.05 -12.55
C SER A 67 12.85 -14.24 -13.52
N LYS A 68 11.83 -14.50 -14.35
CA LYS A 68 11.88 -15.55 -15.39
C LYS A 68 13.06 -15.38 -16.36
N SER A 69 13.71 -14.22 -16.35
CA SER A 69 14.94 -13.94 -17.02
C SER A 69 16.14 -14.34 -16.14
N LYS A 70 17.05 -15.18 -16.67
CA LYS A 70 18.21 -15.78 -15.97
C LYS A 70 19.24 -14.81 -15.36
N TRP A 71 18.96 -13.50 -15.31
CA TRP A 71 19.90 -12.49 -14.80
C TRP A 71 19.75 -12.24 -13.30
N TYR A 72 18.60 -12.60 -12.70
CA TYR A 72 18.33 -12.34 -11.29
C TYR A 72 18.21 -13.65 -10.51
N ASP A 73 19.17 -13.86 -9.63
CA ASP A 73 19.39 -15.09 -8.85
C ASP A 73 19.36 -14.83 -7.33
N GLN A 74 19.02 -13.62 -6.91
CA GLN A 74 19.01 -13.25 -5.50
C GLN A 74 17.63 -13.47 -4.88
N ALA A 75 17.57 -14.26 -3.82
CA ALA A 75 16.38 -14.36 -3.00
C ALA A 75 16.23 -13.07 -2.18
N ILE A 76 15.03 -12.48 -2.20
CA ILE A 76 14.75 -11.20 -1.54
C ILE A 76 13.45 -11.24 -0.74
N VAL A 77 13.35 -10.31 0.21
CA VAL A 77 12.09 -10.00 0.91
C VAL A 77 11.56 -8.68 0.39
N CYS A 78 10.33 -8.70 -0.14
CA CYS A 78 9.66 -7.54 -0.71
C CYS A 78 8.60 -6.98 0.25
N PHE A 79 8.42 -5.67 0.20
CA PHE A 79 7.34 -4.93 0.82
C PHE A 79 6.72 -3.99 -0.20
N THR A 80 5.46 -3.68 -0.02
CA THR A 80 4.69 -2.80 -0.89
C THR A 80 4.32 -1.53 -0.13
N GLU A 81 4.64 -0.38 -0.74
CA GLU A 81 4.13 0.93 -0.34
C GLU A 81 2.90 1.25 -1.20
N THR A 82 1.76 1.44 -0.54
CA THR A 82 0.48 1.72 -1.18
C THR A 82 -0.48 2.32 -0.16
N PRO A 83 -1.49 3.11 -0.57
CA PRO A 83 -2.57 3.50 0.33
C PRO A 83 -3.29 2.27 0.92
N LEU A 84 -3.58 2.28 2.21
CA LEU A 84 -4.15 1.12 2.92
C LEU A 84 -5.48 0.66 2.31
N PHE A 85 -6.32 1.61 1.89
CA PHE A 85 -7.61 1.34 1.24
C PHE A 85 -7.49 0.60 -0.10
N ALA A 86 -6.31 0.60 -0.71
CA ALA A 86 -6.07 0.01 -2.02
C ALA A 86 -5.27 -1.29 -1.96
N LEU A 87 -4.94 -1.77 -0.75
CA LEU A 87 -4.25 -3.05 -0.53
C LEU A 87 -5.01 -4.26 -1.12
N ASP A 88 -6.34 -4.19 -1.24
CA ASP A 88 -7.10 -5.30 -1.84
C ASP A 88 -6.93 -5.38 -3.38
N ALA A 89 -6.51 -4.29 -4.03
CA ALA A 89 -6.23 -4.29 -5.48
C ALA A 89 -5.19 -5.35 -5.86
N PHE A 90 -4.24 -5.66 -4.96
CA PHE A 90 -3.13 -6.57 -5.22
C PHE A 90 -3.56 -7.99 -5.57
N ARG A 91 -4.74 -8.42 -5.09
CA ARG A 91 -5.32 -9.73 -5.43
C ARG A 91 -5.75 -9.82 -6.87
N TYR A 92 -6.23 -8.72 -7.44
CA TYR A 92 -6.77 -8.68 -8.79
C TYR A 92 -5.72 -8.44 -9.87
N LEU A 93 -4.44 -8.30 -9.49
CA LEU A 93 -3.34 -8.09 -10.42
C LEU A 93 -2.99 -9.33 -11.25
N SER A 94 -3.30 -10.51 -10.74
CA SER A 94 -3.19 -11.76 -11.49
C SER A 94 -4.13 -12.82 -10.94
N TYR A 95 -4.54 -13.74 -11.82
CA TYR A 95 -5.36 -14.88 -11.43
C TYR A 95 -4.71 -15.74 -10.34
N HIS A 96 -3.37 -15.90 -10.38
CA HIS A 96 -2.60 -16.61 -9.36
C HIS A 96 -2.68 -15.95 -7.99
N ARG A 97 -2.53 -14.62 -7.90
CA ARG A 97 -2.65 -13.88 -6.63
C ARG A 97 -4.08 -13.96 -6.06
N TRP A 98 -5.08 -13.97 -6.95
CA TRP A 98 -6.47 -14.21 -6.57
C TRP A 98 -6.68 -15.63 -6.02
N GLN A 99 -6.16 -16.67 -6.69
CA GLN A 99 -6.25 -18.07 -6.23
C GLN A 99 -5.55 -18.32 -4.89
N LYS A 100 -4.41 -17.68 -4.66
CA LYS A 100 -3.66 -17.75 -3.38
C LYS A 100 -4.29 -16.92 -2.25
N ASP A 101 -5.37 -16.23 -2.55
CA ASP A 101 -6.12 -15.42 -1.61
C ASP A 101 -5.25 -14.44 -0.82
N TRP A 102 -4.52 -13.59 -1.53
CA TRP A 102 -3.63 -12.55 -0.99
C TRP A 102 -4.39 -11.41 -0.30
N ARG A 103 -5.27 -11.74 0.66
CA ARG A 103 -5.99 -10.81 1.55
C ARG A 103 -5.21 -10.50 2.82
N PHE A 104 -4.10 -11.21 3.04
CA PHE A 104 -3.33 -11.15 4.27
C PHE A 104 -2.11 -10.26 4.07
N GLY A 105 -1.74 -9.53 5.11
CA GLY A 105 -0.54 -8.71 5.06
C GLY A 105 -0.06 -8.30 6.44
N ILE A 106 1.25 -8.09 6.55
CA ILE A 106 1.89 -7.58 7.76
C ILE A 106 2.52 -6.23 7.42
N GLY A 107 2.06 -5.19 8.10
CA GLY A 107 2.48 -3.81 7.91
C GLY A 107 3.39 -3.34 9.03
N PHE A 108 4.48 -2.69 8.64
CA PHE A 108 5.46 -2.09 9.54
C PHE A 108 5.60 -0.62 9.20
N SER A 109 5.97 0.23 10.17
CA SER A 109 6.31 1.62 9.83
C SER A 109 7.54 1.68 8.93
N LYS A 110 7.50 2.59 7.95
CA LYS A 110 8.63 2.84 7.04
C LYS A 110 9.90 3.15 7.79
N GLU A 111 9.81 3.96 8.85
CA GLU A 111 10.96 4.34 9.66
C GLU A 111 11.66 3.12 10.26
N LYS A 112 10.92 2.21 10.91
CA LYS A 112 11.50 0.98 11.48
C LYS A 112 12.16 0.13 10.40
N LEU A 113 11.53 -0.01 9.24
CA LEU A 113 12.08 -0.80 8.14
C LEU A 113 13.31 -0.16 7.48
N VAL A 114 13.34 1.16 7.33
CA VAL A 114 14.53 1.88 6.86
C VAL A 114 15.72 1.64 7.81
N ASN A 115 15.49 1.67 9.12
CA ASN A 115 16.53 1.36 10.11
C ASN A 115 17.01 -0.11 10.02
N LYS A 116 16.19 -1.00 9.45
CA LYS A 116 16.53 -2.40 9.15
C LYS A 116 16.99 -2.62 7.70
N ASN A 117 17.58 -1.63 7.06
CA ASN A 117 18.08 -1.71 5.68
C ASN A 117 17.03 -2.09 4.61
N VAL A 118 15.75 -1.86 4.86
CA VAL A 118 14.73 -1.92 3.79
C VAL A 118 14.78 -0.63 2.99
N ARG A 119 14.85 -0.73 1.67
CA ARG A 119 15.04 0.40 0.76
C ARG A 119 14.04 0.36 -0.39
N PRO A 120 13.65 1.52 -0.94
CA PRO A 120 12.89 1.54 -2.17
C PRO A 120 13.72 0.93 -3.29
N VAL A 121 13.04 0.25 -4.19
CA VAL A 121 13.62 -0.35 -5.37
C VAL A 121 14.03 0.70 -6.41
N LEU A 122 15.10 0.42 -7.13
CA LEU A 122 15.56 1.14 -8.30
C LEU A 122 14.93 0.52 -9.55
N TYR A 123 13.98 1.25 -10.13
CA TYR A 123 13.38 0.89 -11.42
C TYR A 123 14.31 1.30 -12.55
N VAL A 124 14.76 0.33 -13.34
CA VAL A 124 15.73 0.55 -14.42
C VAL A 124 15.28 -0.12 -15.71
N ASP A 125 15.67 0.46 -16.83
CA ASP A 125 15.39 -0.11 -18.15
C ASP A 125 16.24 -1.37 -18.42
N SER A 126 15.90 -2.04 -19.52
CA SER A 126 16.59 -3.26 -19.96
C SER A 126 18.06 -3.03 -20.35
N ALA A 127 18.44 -1.83 -20.80
CA ALA A 127 19.80 -1.52 -21.20
C ALA A 127 20.74 -1.41 -19.98
N ILE A 128 20.27 -0.80 -18.89
CA ILE A 128 21.01 -0.74 -17.62
C ILE A 128 21.19 -2.16 -17.04
N ILE A 129 20.16 -3.01 -17.09
CA ILE A 129 20.26 -4.40 -16.64
C ILE A 129 21.31 -5.18 -17.46
N ALA A 130 21.32 -5.00 -18.78
CA ALA A 130 22.31 -5.63 -19.64
C ALA A 130 23.73 -5.18 -19.29
N LYS A 131 23.95 -3.88 -19.05
CA LYS A 131 25.26 -3.33 -18.65
C LYS A 131 25.71 -3.82 -17.27
N MET A 132 24.80 -3.91 -16.31
CA MET A 132 25.10 -4.50 -15.00
C MET A 132 25.54 -5.97 -15.12
N LYS A 133 24.88 -6.74 -15.98
CA LYS A 133 25.24 -8.13 -16.25
C LYS A 133 26.58 -8.26 -16.96
N GLU A 134 26.87 -7.40 -17.94
CA GLU A 134 28.19 -7.34 -18.59
C GLU A 134 29.29 -7.03 -17.57
N LEU A 135 29.04 -6.07 -16.67
CA LEU A 135 29.98 -5.74 -15.60
C LEU A 135 30.20 -6.92 -14.65
N GLU A 136 29.14 -7.57 -14.18
CA GLU A 136 29.21 -8.76 -13.31
C GLU A 136 30.02 -9.88 -13.96
N ASN A 137 29.79 -10.15 -15.25
CA ASN A 137 30.52 -11.17 -16.00
C ASN A 137 31.99 -10.81 -16.27
N SER A 138 32.35 -9.52 -16.25
CA SER A 138 33.72 -9.05 -16.46
C SER A 138 34.59 -9.17 -15.21
N LEU A 139 33.98 -9.42 -14.04
CA LEU A 139 34.71 -9.57 -12.79
C LEU A 139 35.45 -10.91 -12.73
N PRO A 140 36.67 -10.96 -12.15
CA PRO A 140 37.39 -12.21 -11.95
C PRO A 140 36.52 -13.21 -11.17
N SER A 141 36.38 -14.43 -11.68
CA SER A 141 35.58 -15.48 -11.04
C SER A 141 36.21 -15.95 -9.72
N ASP A 142 37.54 -15.91 -9.62
CA ASP A 142 38.28 -16.19 -8.39
C ASP A 142 38.14 -15.03 -7.38
N PRO A 143 37.58 -15.27 -6.18
CA PRO A 143 37.48 -14.26 -5.12
C PRO A 143 38.83 -13.67 -4.72
N GLU A 144 39.90 -14.48 -4.68
CA GLU A 144 41.22 -14.00 -4.25
C GLU A 144 41.81 -13.03 -5.28
N GLU A 145 41.67 -13.30 -6.58
CA GLU A 145 42.04 -12.37 -7.65
C GLU A 145 41.20 -11.08 -7.63
N ARG A 146 39.90 -11.22 -7.34
CA ARG A 146 38.97 -10.09 -7.24
C ARG A 146 39.33 -9.14 -6.09
N ASP A 147 39.66 -9.69 -4.93
CA ASP A 147 39.95 -8.91 -3.72
C ASP A 147 41.37 -8.30 -3.73
N ARG A 148 42.30 -8.90 -4.49
CA ARG A 148 43.66 -8.36 -4.70
C ARG A 148 43.67 -7.00 -5.42
N ASN A 149 42.67 -6.72 -6.24
CA ASN A 149 42.58 -5.49 -7.04
C ASN A 149 41.44 -4.60 -6.56
N ASN A 150 41.75 -3.34 -6.24
CA ASN A 150 40.75 -2.42 -5.67
C ASN A 150 39.56 -2.15 -6.61
N GLY A 151 39.78 -2.11 -7.93
CA GLY A 151 38.71 -1.86 -8.92
C GLY A 151 37.65 -2.97 -8.95
N PRO A 152 38.03 -4.23 -9.28
CA PRO A 152 37.11 -5.37 -9.25
C PRO A 152 36.42 -5.60 -7.90
N ARG A 153 37.15 -5.42 -6.79
CA ARG A 153 36.58 -5.49 -5.44
C ARG A 153 35.45 -4.48 -5.24
N LEU A 154 35.71 -3.20 -5.50
CA LEU A 154 34.72 -2.13 -5.35
C LEU A 154 33.51 -2.31 -6.28
N ALA A 155 33.74 -2.73 -7.52
CA ALA A 155 32.66 -3.02 -8.47
C ALA A 155 31.77 -4.17 -7.98
N ASN A 156 32.37 -5.24 -7.44
CA ASN A 156 31.63 -6.36 -6.87
C ASN A 156 30.82 -5.96 -5.63
N GLU A 157 31.42 -5.21 -4.71
CA GLU A 157 30.73 -4.67 -3.53
C GLU A 157 29.52 -3.82 -3.94
N LEU A 158 29.68 -2.95 -4.94
CA LEU A 158 28.59 -2.13 -5.46
C LEU A 158 27.47 -2.97 -6.10
N ILE A 159 27.83 -4.00 -6.88
CA ILE A 159 26.84 -4.93 -7.46
C ILE A 159 26.07 -5.64 -6.36
N LEU A 160 26.74 -6.16 -5.33
CA LEU A 160 26.08 -6.86 -4.23
C LEU A 160 25.14 -5.95 -3.43
N LEU A 161 25.44 -4.65 -3.31
CA LEU A 161 24.59 -3.67 -2.65
C LEU A 161 23.39 -3.25 -3.50
N ILE A 162 23.57 -3.10 -4.82
CA ILE A 162 22.55 -2.54 -5.71
C ILE A 162 21.65 -3.63 -6.30
N LYS A 163 22.20 -4.80 -6.67
CA LYS A 163 21.47 -5.89 -7.35
C LYS A 163 20.20 -6.29 -6.60
N PRO A 164 20.17 -6.43 -5.26
CA PRO A 164 18.93 -6.75 -4.54
C PRO A 164 17.84 -5.71 -4.77
N LEU A 165 18.21 -4.45 -4.96
CA LEU A 165 17.31 -3.31 -5.09
C LEU A 165 16.89 -3.02 -6.53
N ILE A 166 17.39 -3.73 -7.55
CA ILE A 166 17.03 -3.50 -8.95
C ILE A 166 15.70 -4.19 -9.31
N PHE A 167 14.80 -3.45 -9.95
CA PHE A 167 13.61 -4.00 -10.61
C PHE A 167 13.51 -3.46 -12.04
N PRO A 168 13.17 -4.30 -13.02
CA PRO A 168 13.00 -3.85 -14.40
C PRO A 168 11.79 -2.91 -14.52
N LEU A 169 11.89 -1.85 -15.33
CA LEU A 169 10.78 -0.91 -15.56
C LEU A 169 9.53 -1.58 -16.20
N LEU A 170 9.68 -2.81 -16.70
CA LEU A 170 8.64 -3.60 -17.39
C LEU A 170 8.01 -2.82 -18.55
N GLU A 171 8.77 -1.94 -19.19
CA GLU A 171 8.32 -0.94 -20.15
C GLU A 171 7.80 -1.50 -21.49
N ASN A 172 7.82 -2.82 -21.67
CA ASN A 172 7.34 -3.51 -22.86
C ASN A 172 6.39 -4.68 -22.51
N GLU A 173 5.90 -4.74 -21.26
CA GLU A 173 5.03 -5.82 -20.78
C GLU A 173 3.56 -5.37 -20.76
N GLU A 174 2.63 -6.31 -20.98
CA GLU A 174 1.17 -6.08 -21.00
C GLU A 174 0.59 -5.52 -19.67
N LYS A 175 1.43 -5.38 -18.64
CA LYS A 175 1.09 -4.81 -17.32
C LYS A 175 1.85 -3.51 -17.00
N GLN A 176 2.35 -2.80 -18.02
CA GLN A 176 2.80 -1.42 -17.86
C GLN A 176 1.68 -0.56 -17.26
N GLY A 177 1.90 -0.01 -16.06
CA GLY A 177 0.94 0.94 -15.49
C GLY A 177 0.71 0.85 -13.98
N PHE A 178 1.33 -0.08 -13.26
CA PHE A 178 1.26 -0.10 -11.79
C PHE A 178 2.23 0.91 -11.14
N MET A 179 2.28 2.14 -11.66
CA MET A 179 3.13 3.25 -11.15
C MET A 179 2.70 3.80 -9.78
N TRP A 180 1.57 3.34 -9.25
CA TRP A 180 1.06 3.73 -7.94
C TRP A 180 1.55 2.80 -6.81
N GLU A 181 2.10 1.64 -7.16
CA GLU A 181 2.79 0.74 -6.25
C GLU A 181 4.28 1.10 -6.23
N ARG A 182 4.86 1.26 -5.03
CA ARG A 182 6.32 1.31 -4.89
C ARG A 182 6.78 0.05 -4.17
N GLU A 183 7.64 -0.71 -4.83
CA GLU A 183 8.28 -1.88 -4.25
C GLU A 183 9.45 -1.42 -3.37
N TRP A 184 9.54 -2.04 -2.20
CA TRP A 184 10.63 -1.89 -1.26
C TRP A 184 11.21 -3.27 -1.00
N ARG A 185 12.52 -3.35 -0.78
CA ARG A 185 13.22 -4.62 -0.56
C ARG A 185 14.15 -4.53 0.62
N TYR A 186 14.27 -5.64 1.33
CA TYR A 186 15.34 -5.81 2.32
C TYR A 186 16.68 -5.85 1.58
N GLY A 187 17.55 -4.87 1.84
CA GLY A 187 18.82 -4.71 1.13
C GLY A 187 19.91 -5.68 1.56
N ASN A 188 19.71 -6.43 2.66
CA ASN A 188 20.62 -7.50 3.05
C ASN A 188 20.19 -8.81 2.38
N LEU A 189 21.17 -9.68 2.10
CA LEU A 189 20.90 -11.03 1.61
C LEU A 189 20.28 -11.90 2.71
N GLY A 190 19.21 -12.62 2.36
CA GLY A 190 18.58 -13.62 3.23
C GLY A 190 17.26 -13.17 3.86
N ASP A 191 16.83 -13.95 4.84
CA ASP A 191 15.53 -13.79 5.50
C ASP A 191 15.47 -12.53 6.37
N PHE A 192 14.28 -11.98 6.54
CA PHE A 192 14.02 -10.81 7.36
C PHE A 192 13.34 -11.21 8.68
N GLU A 193 14.10 -11.13 9.78
CA GLU A 193 13.60 -11.35 11.15
C GLU A 193 13.06 -10.04 11.74
N PHE A 194 11.92 -10.10 12.41
CA PHE A 194 11.32 -8.95 13.08
C PHE A 194 10.72 -9.33 14.43
N ASP A 195 10.66 -8.37 15.35
CA ASP A 195 10.03 -8.54 16.65
C ASP A 195 8.54 -8.19 16.53
N TYR A 196 7.66 -8.81 17.33
CA TYR A 196 6.22 -8.53 17.22
C TYR A 196 5.86 -7.05 17.44
N ASN A 197 6.65 -6.34 18.24
CA ASN A 197 6.49 -4.89 18.48
C ASN A 197 6.84 -4.01 17.27
N ASP A 198 7.45 -4.59 16.24
CA ASP A 198 7.68 -3.90 14.97
C ASP A 198 6.42 -3.84 14.11
N ILE A 199 5.48 -4.78 14.34
CA ILE A 199 4.21 -4.85 13.60
C ILE A 199 3.33 -3.69 14.06
N GLU A 200 2.80 -2.93 13.11
CA GLU A 200 1.86 -1.84 13.39
C GLU A 200 0.50 -2.10 12.75
N ILE A 201 0.47 -2.88 11.67
CA ILE A 201 -0.74 -3.23 10.95
C ILE A 201 -0.76 -4.72 10.65
N ILE A 202 -1.95 -5.31 10.78
CA ILE A 202 -2.25 -6.60 10.16
C ILE A 202 -3.48 -6.44 9.28
N CYS A 203 -3.35 -6.84 8.02
CA CYS A 203 -4.46 -6.95 7.09
C CYS A 203 -4.92 -8.40 7.12
N CYS A 204 -6.14 -8.68 7.60
CA CYS A 204 -6.73 -10.02 7.57
C CYS A 204 -8.25 -9.96 7.77
N PRO A 205 -9.04 -10.84 7.15
CA PRO A 205 -10.48 -10.94 7.40
C PRO A 205 -10.79 -11.02 8.90
N LYS A 206 -11.95 -10.48 9.30
CA LYS A 206 -12.36 -10.40 10.71
C LYS A 206 -12.34 -11.76 11.40
N GLU A 207 -12.72 -12.81 10.67
CA GLU A 207 -12.80 -14.19 11.15
C GLU A 207 -11.42 -14.79 11.48
N GLU A 208 -10.33 -14.21 10.95
CA GLU A 208 -8.96 -14.73 11.12
C GLU A 208 -8.21 -14.05 12.26
N ARG A 209 -8.77 -12.98 12.84
CA ARG A 209 -8.12 -12.19 13.89
C ARG A 209 -7.80 -12.99 15.13
N GLU A 210 -8.69 -13.90 15.54
CA GLU A 210 -8.51 -14.72 16.74
C GLU A 210 -7.30 -15.66 16.61
N ALA A 211 -7.14 -16.30 15.45
CA ALA A 211 -6.00 -17.18 15.19
C ALA A 211 -4.66 -16.41 15.25
N ILE A 212 -4.65 -15.17 14.75
CA ILE A 212 -3.49 -14.28 14.78
C ILE A 212 -3.22 -13.79 16.21
N ALA A 213 -4.28 -13.41 16.94
CA ALA A 213 -4.20 -12.98 18.34
C ALA A 213 -3.57 -14.04 19.23
N ASN A 214 -3.94 -15.30 19.05
CA ASN A 214 -3.38 -16.41 19.81
C ASN A 214 -1.86 -16.58 19.60
N ILE A 215 -1.31 -16.16 18.45
CA ILE A 215 0.12 -16.23 18.17
C ILE A 215 0.87 -15.03 18.75
N LEU A 216 0.27 -13.84 18.66
CA LEU A 216 0.90 -12.58 19.05
C LEU A 216 0.82 -12.32 20.56
N GLY A 217 -0.17 -12.87 21.25
CA GLY A 217 -0.41 -12.63 22.67
C GLY A 217 -0.57 -11.13 22.95
N ASP A 218 0.10 -10.64 23.99
CA ASP A 218 0.02 -9.25 24.45
C ASP A 218 0.46 -8.22 23.40
N ALA A 219 1.27 -8.62 22.40
CA ALA A 219 1.71 -7.71 21.35
C ALA A 219 0.56 -7.19 20.47
N ILE A 220 -0.61 -7.83 20.52
CA ILE A 220 -1.79 -7.42 19.73
C ILE A 220 -2.32 -6.04 20.09
N GLU A 221 -2.09 -5.56 21.32
CA GLU A 221 -2.61 -4.28 21.80
C GLU A 221 -2.07 -3.08 20.99
N ASN A 222 -0.92 -3.25 20.36
CA ASN A 222 -0.26 -2.20 19.57
C ASN A 222 -0.49 -2.34 18.06
N ILE A 223 -1.33 -3.29 17.62
CA ILE A 223 -1.50 -3.63 16.20
C ILE A 223 -2.88 -3.20 15.71
N ASN A 224 -2.90 -2.40 14.66
CA ASN A 224 -4.13 -2.00 13.99
C ASN A 224 -4.55 -3.05 12.95
N PHE A 225 -5.71 -3.66 13.16
CA PHE A 225 -6.29 -4.55 12.17
C PHE A 225 -7.05 -3.77 11.11
N ILE A 226 -6.66 -3.94 9.85
CA ILE A 226 -7.22 -3.19 8.74
C ILE A 226 -8.13 -4.05 7.89
N GLU A 227 -9.35 -3.54 7.68
CA GLU A 227 -10.39 -4.15 6.87
C GLU A 227 -10.72 -3.36 5.60
N THR A 228 -9.81 -3.34 4.63
CA THR A 228 -9.95 -2.45 3.45
C THR A 228 -10.68 -3.08 2.26
N TRP A 229 -11.13 -4.32 2.38
CA TRP A 229 -11.79 -5.07 1.30
C TRP A 229 -13.12 -4.43 0.87
N THR A 230 -13.89 -3.89 1.80
CA THR A 230 -15.18 -3.25 1.51
C THR A 230 -15.02 -1.90 0.78
N GLN A 231 -13.96 -1.17 1.07
CA GLN A 231 -13.72 0.18 0.54
C GLN A 231 -13.22 0.14 -0.91
N TYR A 232 -12.27 -0.76 -1.22
CA TYR A 232 -11.79 -0.93 -2.60
C TYR A 232 -12.89 -1.41 -3.54
N ASP A 233 -13.69 -2.41 -3.12
CA ASP A 233 -14.81 -2.92 -3.90
C ASP A 233 -15.90 -1.86 -4.11
N ALA A 234 -16.15 -0.99 -3.11
CA ALA A 234 -17.07 0.13 -3.24
C ALA A 234 -16.59 1.15 -4.29
N ILE A 235 -15.30 1.50 -4.27
CA ILE A 235 -14.69 2.44 -5.25
C ILE A 235 -14.67 1.82 -6.65
N LYS A 236 -14.32 0.54 -6.79
CA LYS A 236 -14.31 -0.17 -8.08
C LYS A 236 -15.71 -0.31 -8.67
N LYS A 237 -16.71 -0.61 -7.84
CA LYS A 237 -18.14 -0.62 -8.24
C LYS A 237 -18.59 0.77 -8.66
N PHE A 238 -18.20 1.81 -7.94
CA PHE A 238 -18.49 3.20 -8.27
C PHE A 238 -17.86 3.62 -9.61
N LEU A 239 -16.59 3.30 -9.85
CA LEU A 239 -15.89 3.66 -11.10
C LEU A 239 -16.42 2.88 -12.31
N LYS A 240 -16.69 1.57 -12.18
CA LYS A 240 -17.32 0.76 -13.24
C LYS A 240 -18.74 1.21 -13.60
N SER A 241 -19.46 1.82 -12.65
CA SER A 241 -20.81 2.33 -12.88
C SER A 241 -20.87 3.58 -13.78
N ARG A 242 -19.72 4.10 -14.23
CA ARG A 242 -19.60 5.35 -14.99
C ARG A 242 -19.00 5.23 -16.41
N GLU A 243 -18.62 4.04 -16.89
CA GLU A 243 -18.19 3.86 -18.30
C GLU A 243 -19.39 3.49 -19.20
N PRO A 244 -19.79 4.35 -20.17
CA PRO A 244 -20.88 4.04 -21.09
C PRO A 244 -20.37 3.13 -22.21
N CYS A 245 -20.51 1.80 -22.06
CA CYS A 245 -20.23 0.83 -23.15
C CYS A 245 -21.49 0.20 -23.78
N TRP A 246 -22.68 0.59 -23.32
CA TRP A 246 -23.94 -0.03 -23.74
C TRP A 246 -24.55 0.61 -24.99
N GLU A 247 -24.22 1.87 -25.28
CA GLU A 247 -24.78 2.62 -26.42
C GLU A 247 -24.41 2.01 -27.78
N GLU A 248 -23.19 1.46 -27.90
CA GLU A 248 -22.74 0.77 -29.13
C GLU A 248 -23.33 -0.64 -29.28
N LYS A 249 -23.59 -1.33 -28.16
CA LYS A 249 -24.11 -2.70 -28.15
C LYS A 249 -25.58 -2.79 -28.59
N ILE A 250 -26.38 -1.77 -28.28
CA ILE A 250 -27.80 -1.71 -28.68
C ILE A 250 -27.96 -1.72 -30.22
N ARG A 251 -26.98 -1.21 -30.97
CA ARG A 251 -27.07 -1.07 -32.43
C ARG A 251 -26.69 -2.31 -33.23
N LYS A 252 -26.14 -3.36 -32.60
CA LYS A 252 -25.52 -4.50 -33.31
C LYS A 252 -25.98 -5.89 -32.86
N CYS A 253 -26.89 -6.00 -31.89
CA CYS A 253 -27.23 -7.28 -31.25
C CYS A 253 -28.62 -7.79 -31.60
N GLU A 254 -28.80 -9.12 -31.59
CA GLU A 254 -30.09 -9.77 -31.82
C GLU A 254 -31.01 -9.70 -30.57
N LYS A 255 -32.31 -10.01 -30.75
CA LYS A 255 -33.37 -9.81 -29.73
C LYS A 255 -33.07 -10.48 -28.39
N GLU A 256 -32.51 -11.69 -28.40
CA GLU A 256 -32.19 -12.44 -27.17
C GLU A 256 -31.02 -11.84 -26.39
N GLU A 257 -30.07 -11.20 -27.08
CA GLU A 257 -28.95 -10.47 -26.46
C GLU A 257 -29.42 -9.13 -25.90
N LEU A 258 -30.39 -8.48 -26.56
CA LEU A 258 -31.02 -7.25 -26.06
C LEU A 258 -31.86 -7.51 -24.80
N ASP A 259 -32.53 -8.65 -24.68
CA ASP A 259 -33.28 -8.99 -23.47
C ASP A 259 -32.34 -9.28 -22.28
N LYS A 260 -31.17 -9.90 -22.52
CA LYS A 260 -30.11 -10.05 -21.50
C LYS A 260 -29.53 -8.68 -21.09
N LEU A 261 -29.20 -7.84 -22.07
CA LEU A 261 -28.70 -6.48 -21.82
C LEU A 261 -29.70 -5.63 -21.04
N LYS A 262 -31.01 -5.77 -21.32
CA LYS A 262 -32.08 -5.08 -20.60
C LYS A 262 -32.16 -5.52 -19.13
N ILE A 263 -31.99 -6.81 -18.84
CA ILE A 263 -31.94 -7.31 -17.47
C ILE A 263 -30.70 -6.78 -16.75
N GLU A 264 -29.54 -6.79 -17.41
CA GLU A 264 -28.28 -6.24 -16.87
C GLU A 264 -28.39 -4.74 -16.56
N LEU A 265 -28.96 -3.95 -17.47
CA LEU A 265 -29.18 -2.51 -17.29
C LEU A 265 -30.19 -2.22 -16.16
N LYS A 266 -31.24 -3.04 -16.02
CA LYS A 266 -32.19 -2.91 -14.90
C LYS A 266 -31.54 -3.23 -13.56
N VAL A 267 -30.70 -4.25 -13.50
CA VAL A 267 -29.93 -4.57 -12.29
C VAL A 267 -29.00 -3.42 -11.93
N GLU A 268 -28.35 -2.81 -12.92
CA GLU A 268 -27.45 -1.68 -12.69
C GLU A 268 -28.19 -0.40 -12.26
N LEU A 269 -29.37 -0.14 -12.83
CA LEU A 269 -30.24 0.95 -12.39
C LEU A 269 -30.67 0.80 -10.92
N HIS A 270 -31.02 -0.41 -10.48
CA HIS A 270 -31.36 -0.65 -9.07
C HIS A 270 -30.17 -0.41 -8.15
N LYS A 271 -28.95 -0.82 -8.55
CA LYS A 271 -27.73 -0.52 -7.78
C LYS A 271 -27.47 0.97 -7.68
N LEU A 272 -27.56 1.70 -8.79
CA LEU A 272 -27.39 3.16 -8.81
C LEU A 272 -28.43 3.88 -7.95
N THR A 273 -29.65 3.36 -7.90
CA THR A 273 -30.72 3.90 -7.04
C THR A 273 -30.40 3.67 -5.56
N ALA A 274 -29.96 2.46 -5.18
CA ALA A 274 -29.53 2.18 -3.81
C ALA A 274 -28.29 3.01 -3.40
N TYR A 275 -27.36 3.24 -4.31
CA TYR A 275 -26.21 4.14 -4.05
C TYR A 275 -26.64 5.59 -3.87
N LYS A 276 -27.64 6.06 -4.62
CA LYS A 276 -28.22 7.38 -4.42
C LYS A 276 -28.86 7.50 -3.03
N GLU A 277 -29.57 6.47 -2.58
CA GLU A 277 -30.14 6.41 -1.22
C GLU A 277 -29.06 6.41 -0.12
N TYR A 278 -27.95 5.72 -0.35
CA TYR A 278 -26.81 5.75 0.55
C TYR A 278 -26.14 7.13 0.61
N ILE A 279 -25.93 7.79 -0.53
CA ILE A 279 -25.42 9.17 -0.57
C ILE A 279 -26.36 10.13 0.18
N LEU A 280 -27.68 9.95 0.04
CA LEU A 280 -28.66 10.73 0.79
C LEU A 280 -28.57 10.47 2.30
N THR A 281 -28.22 9.24 2.70
CA THR A 281 -27.97 8.90 4.11
C THR A 281 -26.70 9.58 4.63
N LEU A 282 -25.62 9.58 3.84
CA LEU A 282 -24.39 10.30 4.18
C LEU A 282 -24.60 11.81 4.26
N GLN A 283 -25.42 12.40 3.37
CA GLN A 283 -25.80 13.81 3.47
C GLN A 283 -26.63 14.10 4.73
N LYS A 284 -27.45 13.15 5.17
CA LYS A 284 -28.19 13.27 6.44
C LYS A 284 -27.24 13.22 7.64
N GLU A 285 -26.21 12.38 7.59
CA GLU A 285 -25.16 12.32 8.61
C GLU A 285 -24.30 13.59 8.61
N GLU A 286 -23.93 14.13 7.44
CA GLU A 286 -23.26 15.42 7.29
C GLU A 286 -24.06 16.55 7.95
N ASN A 287 -25.38 16.59 7.72
CA ASN A 287 -26.25 17.56 8.37
C ASN A 287 -26.28 17.41 9.90
N GLY A 288 -26.28 16.17 10.42
CA GLY A 288 -26.19 15.92 11.86
C GLY A 288 -24.86 16.37 12.46
N ILE A 289 -23.76 16.17 11.73
CA ILE A 289 -22.44 16.70 12.11
C ILE A 289 -22.46 18.23 12.11
N GLN A 290 -23.08 18.87 11.11
CA GLN A 290 -23.20 20.32 11.03
C GLN A 290 -24.03 20.91 12.17
N GLU A 291 -25.11 20.24 12.60
CA GLU A 291 -25.89 20.62 13.78
C GLU A 291 -25.04 20.56 15.05
N GLN A 292 -24.20 19.53 15.20
CA GLN A 292 -23.32 19.39 16.34
C GLN A 292 -22.20 20.45 16.35
N ILE A 293 -21.64 20.78 15.18
CA ILE A 293 -20.70 21.91 15.02
C ILE A 293 -21.34 23.23 15.45
N ASN A 294 -22.58 23.48 15.04
CA ASN A 294 -23.29 24.71 15.40
C ASN A 294 -23.58 24.79 16.90
N ARG A 295 -23.97 23.67 17.52
CA ARG A 295 -24.18 23.59 18.97
C ARG A 295 -22.89 23.87 19.75
N LEU A 296 -21.80 23.19 19.39
CA LEU A 296 -20.51 23.38 20.05
C LEU A 296 -20.00 24.82 19.89
N SER A 297 -20.14 25.40 18.70
CA SER A 297 -19.83 26.82 18.46
C SER A 297 -20.62 27.76 19.38
N SER A 298 -21.92 27.50 19.58
CA SER A 298 -22.75 28.29 20.49
C SER A 298 -22.36 28.13 21.96
N GLU A 299 -21.99 26.91 22.39
CA GLU A 299 -21.53 26.65 23.76
C GLU A 299 -20.19 27.36 24.03
N ILE A 300 -19.27 27.36 23.05
CA ILE A 300 -17.99 28.09 23.13
C ILE A 300 -18.23 29.59 23.34
N VAL A 301 -19.08 30.22 22.53
CA VAL A 301 -19.42 31.65 22.68
C VAL A 301 -20.03 31.93 24.06
N GLY A 302 -20.86 31.02 24.58
CA GLY A 302 -21.42 31.13 25.93
C GLY A 302 -20.34 31.09 27.01
N ILE A 303 -19.36 30.20 26.89
CA ILE A 303 -18.22 30.09 27.79
C ILE A 303 -17.34 31.34 27.72
N GLU A 304 -17.03 31.82 26.52
CA GLU A 304 -16.24 33.05 26.30
C GLU A 304 -16.87 34.25 27.01
N ARG A 305 -18.20 34.39 26.93
CA ARG A 305 -18.91 35.47 27.64
C ARG A 305 -18.77 35.36 29.17
N ILE A 306 -18.89 34.16 29.73
CA ILE A 306 -18.70 33.93 31.17
C ILE A 306 -17.27 34.26 31.59
N ILE A 307 -16.28 33.88 30.77
CA ILE A 307 -14.87 34.23 31.02
C ILE A 307 -14.69 35.75 31.04
N SER A 308 -15.25 36.48 30.08
CA SER A 308 -15.18 37.96 30.07
C SER A 308 -15.81 38.59 31.31
N GLU A 309 -17.00 38.13 31.74
CA GLU A 309 -17.68 38.63 32.94
C GLU A 309 -16.89 38.36 34.24
N LEU A 310 -16.12 37.28 34.29
CA LEU A 310 -15.26 36.93 35.43
C LEU A 310 -13.95 37.75 35.44
N ILE A 311 -13.45 38.15 34.27
CA ILE A 311 -12.29 39.03 34.14
C ILE A 311 -12.64 40.47 34.54
N GLU A 312 -13.83 40.98 34.21
CA GLU A 312 -14.27 42.33 34.58
C GLU A 312 -14.60 42.50 36.09
N LYS A 313 -14.84 41.40 36.81
CA LYS A 313 -15.14 41.39 38.25
C LYS A 313 -13.91 41.29 39.15
N ASN A 314 -12.72 41.03 38.60
CA ASN A 314 -11.44 40.99 39.30
C ASN A 314 -10.59 42.21 38.96
#